data_AF-A0A496ZTJ8-F1
#
_entry.id   AF-A0A496ZTJ8-F1
#
_cell.length_a   1.000
_cell.length_b   1.000
_cell.length_c   1.000
_cell.angle_alpha   90.00
_cell.angle_beta   90.00
_cell.angle_gamma   90.00
#
_symmetry.space_group_name_H-M   'P 1'
#
loop_
_entity.id
_entity.type
_entity.pdbx_description
1 polymer ?
#
loop_
_entity_poly.entity_id
_entity_poly.type
_entity_poly.pdbx_seq_one_letter_code
_entity_poly.pdbx_strand_id
1 'polypeptide(L)'
;MALTITIEGKGVIANCDSETNDTGGTGTGDWSEQGGGTMSLTNDVYLYGDSSIAGKYASKSGLQQFDLGSGNELDFDTGGNEEGQFIYMWINLATFGVLETLANKGLAIRISSSSPGTSNYKDYLIAGSDGSNGWTGGWKLFVIDPTKTASFTNGTCDIGSIRTLGVWIDTAASVRAESLFIDQIAVGTGLRITGTSTTAIKDVVDYCTDYTNRAWGMLQERDGIYYAFGKLYIGDSTNQAADVSFADSGRIIQFGTSQYYESGAWKTTFPVDASGIIIEDHSSYKTEFTDGVIVGTQNGRSGSVILGNSDQNIVMDLYGGNNAASATLCYGTTFKSLKGAFNSGNDTGHKFLGCSFVKCSQFDPVGAPVIRNCTFAETVDVDAALLWNANIDIQLCAFIANTLGAGIEHPAQGTFGYTDLLFSGNTYDILYSAAASSGVLTINATDSNPSTSEITNPTGNSVSIVNSVNIDIYVKDTANNVIEGASVAVYKSSDDTELMNELSAVTTGLATESFNFTGSTDVYIRVRKSSTGTRYIPVLTTGTIGSSGLTLTVVLNEDGIAS
;
A
#
# COMPACT_ATOMS: atom_id res chain seq x y z
N MET A 1 6.09 2.59 -27.53
CA MET A 1 7.05 1.47 -27.67
C MET A 1 6.55 0.31 -26.83
N ALA A 2 6.83 -0.95 -27.17
CA ALA A 2 6.53 -2.05 -26.26
C ALA A 2 7.31 -1.89 -24.94
N LEU A 3 6.86 -2.53 -23.85
CA LEU A 3 7.60 -2.53 -22.60
C LEU A 3 8.99 -3.14 -22.80
N THR A 4 9.98 -2.53 -22.16
CA THR A 4 11.29 -3.15 -21.92
C THR A 4 11.34 -3.51 -20.44
N ILE A 5 11.53 -4.79 -20.16
CA ILE A 5 11.50 -5.35 -18.81
C ILE A 5 12.83 -6.05 -18.55
N THR A 6 13.49 -5.65 -17.49
CA THR A 6 14.77 -6.22 -17.04
C THR A 6 14.71 -6.55 -15.56
N ILE A 7 15.50 -7.53 -15.13
CA ILE A 7 15.75 -7.72 -13.70
C ILE A 7 16.53 -6.51 -13.20
N GLU A 8 16.08 -5.91 -12.11
CA GLU A 8 16.81 -4.85 -11.42
C GLU A 8 17.87 -5.48 -10.52
N GLY A 9 19.12 -5.53 -10.99
CA GLY A 9 20.25 -6.12 -10.28
C GLY A 9 21.08 -7.03 -11.18
N LYS A 10 21.63 -8.10 -10.60
CA LYS A 10 22.57 -9.01 -11.27
C LYS A 10 21.97 -9.74 -12.48
N GLY A 11 20.71 -10.15 -12.39
CA GLY A 11 20.01 -10.88 -13.44
C GLY A 11 20.05 -12.40 -13.25
N VAL A 12 19.95 -13.14 -14.36
CA VAL A 12 19.96 -14.61 -14.34
C VAL A 12 21.36 -15.12 -14.02
N ILE A 13 21.43 -16.08 -13.08
CA ILE A 13 22.64 -16.74 -12.60
C ILE A 13 22.83 -18.11 -13.24
N ALA A 14 21.74 -18.87 -13.39
CA ALA A 14 21.74 -20.18 -14.03
C ALA A 14 20.40 -20.41 -14.73
N ASN A 15 20.43 -21.02 -15.91
CA ASN A 15 19.22 -21.39 -16.65
C ASN A 15 18.75 -22.81 -16.32
N CYS A 16 19.61 -23.63 -15.70
CA CYS A 16 19.34 -25.05 -15.44
C CYS A 16 19.22 -25.89 -16.73
N ASP A 17 19.86 -25.47 -17.83
CA ASP A 17 19.77 -26.11 -19.16
C ASP A 17 20.97 -26.99 -19.54
N SER A 18 21.98 -27.07 -18.65
CA SER A 18 23.15 -27.94 -18.81
C SER A 18 23.76 -28.29 -17.45
N GLU A 19 24.30 -29.50 -17.30
CA GLU A 19 25.07 -29.87 -16.10
C GLU A 19 26.45 -29.19 -16.05
N THR A 20 27.03 -28.92 -17.21
CA THR A 20 28.38 -28.34 -17.35
C THR A 20 28.35 -27.14 -18.28
N ASN A 21 29.05 -26.06 -17.91
CA ASN A 21 28.98 -24.78 -18.60
C ASN A 21 27.52 -24.38 -18.87
N ASP A 22 26.68 -24.40 -17.85
CA ASP A 22 25.37 -23.75 -17.92
C ASP A 22 25.64 -22.28 -18.26
N THR A 23 25.24 -21.89 -19.47
CA THR A 23 25.47 -20.54 -20.01
C THR A 23 24.32 -19.59 -19.69
N GLY A 24 23.41 -19.98 -18.79
CA GLY A 24 22.26 -19.18 -18.46
C GLY A 24 22.59 -17.88 -17.75
N GLY A 25 22.54 -16.78 -18.50
CA GLY A 25 22.65 -15.43 -17.96
C GLY A 25 24.06 -14.84 -18.05
N THR A 26 24.59 -14.36 -16.91
CA THR A 26 25.83 -13.55 -16.85
C THR A 26 27.12 -14.35 -16.58
N GLY A 27 27.04 -15.68 -16.44
CA GLY A 27 28.20 -16.52 -16.10
C GLY A 27 28.22 -17.88 -16.79
N THR A 28 29.35 -18.59 -16.63
CA THR A 28 29.52 -20.01 -16.95
C THR A 28 29.77 -20.74 -15.64
N GLY A 29 28.86 -21.61 -15.24
CA GLY A 29 29.02 -22.42 -14.03
C GLY A 29 28.68 -23.89 -14.27
N ASP A 30 29.00 -24.71 -13.28
CA ASP A 30 28.76 -26.15 -13.33
C ASP A 30 27.83 -26.55 -12.19
N TRP A 31 26.93 -27.49 -12.48
CA TRP A 31 26.11 -28.14 -11.47
C TRP A 31 26.88 -29.29 -10.83
N SER A 32 26.63 -29.52 -9.54
CA SER A 32 27.22 -30.64 -8.81
C SER A 32 26.26 -31.22 -7.77
N GLU A 33 26.40 -32.51 -7.53
CA GLU A 33 25.79 -33.20 -6.40
C GLU A 33 26.83 -33.41 -5.30
N GLN A 34 26.45 -33.13 -4.05
CA GLN A 34 27.21 -33.48 -2.87
C GLN A 34 26.34 -34.24 -1.88
N GLY A 35 26.68 -35.50 -1.64
CA GLY A 35 26.02 -36.32 -0.64
C GLY A 35 25.83 -37.74 -1.13
N GLY A 36 24.60 -38.23 -1.01
CA GLY A 36 24.25 -39.59 -1.42
C GLY A 36 23.31 -39.66 -2.64
N GLY A 37 22.93 -38.53 -3.22
CA GLY A 37 21.96 -38.45 -4.31
C GLY A 37 22.52 -38.80 -5.68
N THR A 38 21.73 -38.48 -6.71
CA THR A 38 22.19 -38.34 -8.09
C THR A 38 21.69 -37.01 -8.63
N MET A 39 22.35 -36.51 -9.66
CA MET A 39 21.94 -35.32 -10.39
C MET A 39 21.96 -35.63 -11.89
N SER A 40 21.00 -35.06 -12.61
CA SER A 40 20.87 -35.22 -14.05
C SER A 40 20.17 -33.99 -14.65
N LEU A 41 20.48 -33.67 -15.90
CA LEU A 41 19.60 -32.84 -16.74
C LEU A 41 18.37 -33.67 -17.16
N THR A 42 17.17 -33.12 -16.97
CA THR A 42 15.91 -33.79 -17.37
C THR A 42 15.09 -32.92 -18.31
N ASN A 43 14.40 -33.55 -19.26
CA ASN A 43 13.43 -32.92 -20.15
C ASN A 43 11.98 -33.35 -19.82
N ASP A 44 11.78 -34.09 -18.72
CA ASP A 44 10.46 -34.58 -18.32
C ASP A 44 9.72 -33.58 -17.43
N VAL A 45 10.45 -32.89 -16.55
CA VAL A 45 9.92 -31.90 -15.61
C VAL A 45 10.79 -30.66 -15.67
N TYR A 46 10.24 -29.58 -16.22
CA TYR A 46 10.91 -28.29 -16.34
C TYR A 46 9.88 -27.16 -16.33
N LEU A 47 10.36 -25.94 -16.11
CA LEU A 47 9.61 -24.71 -16.16
C LEU A 47 10.17 -23.77 -17.24
N TYR A 48 11.49 -23.59 -17.33
CA TYR A 48 12.15 -22.78 -18.34
C TYR A 48 12.65 -23.63 -19.51
N GLY A 49 12.58 -23.09 -20.73
CA GLY A 49 13.20 -23.67 -21.92
C GLY A 49 12.67 -25.07 -22.21
N ASP A 50 13.55 -26.06 -22.16
CA ASP A 50 13.28 -27.46 -22.48
C ASP A 50 13.79 -28.46 -21.43
N SER A 51 14.40 -27.99 -20.35
CA SER A 51 15.08 -28.84 -19.37
C SER A 51 15.21 -28.18 -17.99
N SER A 52 15.46 -28.99 -16.96
CA SER A 52 15.82 -28.52 -15.63
C SER A 52 16.84 -29.46 -14.99
N ILE A 53 17.46 -29.05 -13.88
CA ILE A 53 18.36 -29.94 -13.14
C ILE A 53 17.55 -30.74 -12.13
N ALA A 54 17.59 -32.05 -12.29
CA ALA A 54 16.88 -33.01 -11.47
C ALA A 54 17.81 -33.74 -10.51
N GLY A 55 17.25 -34.18 -9.39
CA GLY A 55 17.95 -34.96 -8.39
C GLY A 55 17.09 -36.08 -7.82
N LYS A 56 17.72 -37.24 -7.57
CA LYS A 56 17.08 -38.39 -6.92
C LYS A 56 17.68 -38.61 -5.53
N TYR A 57 16.83 -38.43 -4.52
CA TYR A 57 17.19 -38.57 -3.10
C TYR A 57 16.24 -39.56 -2.43
N ALA A 58 16.74 -40.78 -2.20
CA ALA A 58 15.93 -41.90 -1.71
C ALA A 58 16.52 -42.46 -0.41
N SER A 59 15.92 -42.10 0.73
CA SER A 59 16.42 -42.40 2.08
C SER A 59 17.86 -41.90 2.29
N LYS A 60 18.13 -40.70 1.77
CA LYS A 60 19.45 -40.07 1.76
C LYS A 60 19.31 -38.56 1.81
N SER A 61 20.40 -37.92 2.22
CA SER A 61 20.60 -36.49 2.11
C SER A 61 21.60 -36.12 1.02
N GLY A 62 21.47 -34.91 0.52
CA GLY A 62 22.47 -34.31 -0.34
C GLY A 62 22.09 -32.91 -0.79
N LEU A 63 23.01 -32.33 -1.55
CA LEU A 63 22.97 -30.97 -2.06
C LEU A 63 23.08 -31.02 -3.58
N GLN A 64 22.11 -30.43 -4.26
CA GLN A 64 22.21 -30.11 -5.68
C GLN A 64 22.52 -28.62 -5.77
N GLN A 65 23.69 -28.24 -6.29
CA GLN A 65 24.15 -26.86 -6.30
C GLN A 65 24.81 -26.45 -7.60
N PHE A 66 24.69 -25.16 -7.88
CA PHE A 66 25.41 -24.46 -8.93
C PHE A 66 26.68 -23.83 -8.36
N ASP A 67 27.83 -24.06 -9.01
CA ASP A 67 29.09 -23.37 -8.71
C ASP A 67 29.33 -22.26 -9.73
N LEU A 68 29.31 -21.01 -9.26
CA LEU A 68 29.63 -19.81 -10.06
C LEU A 68 31.08 -19.82 -10.58
N GLY A 69 31.95 -20.61 -9.95
CA GLY A 69 33.38 -20.61 -10.20
C GLY A 69 34.10 -19.50 -9.44
N SER A 70 35.43 -19.64 -9.32
CA SER A 70 36.24 -18.64 -8.61
C SER A 70 36.37 -17.35 -9.42
N GLY A 71 36.20 -16.20 -8.76
CA GLY A 71 36.22 -14.87 -9.36
C GLY A 71 34.86 -14.36 -9.85
N ASN A 72 33.81 -15.19 -9.75
CA ASN A 72 32.43 -14.84 -10.12
C ASN A 72 31.49 -14.81 -8.90
N GLU A 73 32.06 -14.80 -7.69
CA GLU A 73 31.29 -14.83 -6.46
C GLU A 73 30.37 -13.60 -6.35
N LEU A 74 29.22 -13.79 -5.69
CA LEU A 74 28.24 -12.74 -5.44
C LEU A 74 28.52 -12.08 -4.09
N ASP A 75 28.43 -10.75 -4.05
CA ASP A 75 28.76 -9.94 -2.89
C ASP A 75 27.52 -9.23 -2.33
N PHE A 76 26.93 -9.81 -1.30
CA PHE A 76 25.74 -9.29 -0.60
C PHE A 76 26.08 -8.48 0.66
N ASP A 77 27.37 -8.20 0.94
CA ASP A 77 27.75 -7.35 2.08
C ASP A 77 27.40 -5.88 1.82
N THR A 78 27.44 -5.07 2.88
CA THR A 78 27.27 -3.62 2.76
C THR A 78 28.36 -3.02 1.87
N GLY A 79 27.96 -2.33 0.81
CA GLY A 79 28.83 -1.80 -0.24
C GLY A 79 29.18 -2.79 -1.35
N GLY A 80 28.68 -4.03 -1.28
CA GLY A 80 28.87 -5.07 -2.29
C GLY A 80 28.04 -4.84 -3.56
N ASN A 81 28.40 -5.50 -4.66
CA ASN A 81 27.71 -5.34 -5.95
C ASN A 81 26.27 -5.86 -5.94
N GLU A 82 25.98 -6.83 -5.08
CA GLU A 82 24.67 -7.44 -4.90
C GLU A 82 24.01 -7.05 -3.57
N GLU A 83 24.49 -5.99 -2.90
CA GLU A 83 23.87 -5.44 -1.69
C GLU A 83 22.37 -5.20 -1.91
N GLY A 84 21.55 -5.69 -0.98
CA GLY A 84 20.09 -5.53 -1.00
C GLY A 84 19.34 -6.38 -2.04
N GLN A 85 20.05 -7.18 -2.85
CA GLN A 85 19.45 -8.11 -3.81
C GLN A 85 19.07 -9.44 -3.15
N PHE A 86 18.13 -10.15 -3.77
CA PHE A 86 17.60 -11.43 -3.32
C PHE A 86 17.88 -12.53 -4.33
N ILE A 87 18.00 -13.76 -3.85
CA ILE A 87 18.09 -14.95 -4.68
C ILE A 87 16.69 -15.48 -4.94
N TYR A 88 16.31 -15.58 -6.21
CA TYR A 88 15.06 -16.13 -6.72
C TYR A 88 15.35 -17.49 -7.33
N MET A 89 14.72 -18.55 -6.83
CA MET A 89 14.96 -19.93 -7.28
C MET A 89 13.66 -20.69 -7.45
N TRP A 90 13.46 -21.28 -8.62
CA TRP A 90 12.35 -22.20 -8.84
C TRP A 90 12.72 -23.59 -8.34
N ILE A 91 11.85 -24.12 -7.48
CA ILE A 91 12.03 -25.46 -6.91
C ILE A 91 10.74 -26.23 -7.09
N ASN A 92 10.86 -27.48 -7.55
CA ASN A 92 9.78 -28.44 -7.55
C ASN A 92 10.20 -29.69 -6.78
N LEU A 93 9.29 -30.15 -5.92
CA LEU A 93 9.40 -31.42 -5.23
C LEU A 93 8.20 -32.28 -5.59
N ALA A 94 8.43 -33.37 -6.33
CA ALA A 94 7.36 -34.26 -6.81
C ALA A 94 6.82 -35.18 -5.70
N THR A 95 7.62 -35.46 -4.67
CA THR A 95 7.24 -36.36 -3.57
C THR A 95 7.48 -35.70 -2.21
N PHE A 96 6.61 -34.78 -1.79
CA PHE A 96 6.78 -34.04 -0.54
C PHE A 96 6.78 -34.91 0.72
N GLY A 97 5.94 -35.96 0.75
CA GLY A 97 5.78 -36.81 1.94
C GLY A 97 7.02 -37.62 2.34
N VAL A 98 8.10 -37.63 1.55
CA VAL A 98 9.35 -38.31 1.91
C VAL A 98 10.36 -37.43 2.61
N LEU A 99 10.12 -36.12 2.69
CA LEU A 99 11.03 -35.20 3.38
C LEU A 99 11.19 -35.60 4.84
N GLU A 100 12.41 -35.41 5.35
CA GLU A 100 12.62 -35.34 6.79
C GLU A 100 11.81 -34.20 7.43
N THR A 101 11.70 -34.25 8.75
CA THR A 101 11.03 -33.19 9.52
C THR A 101 11.81 -31.87 9.45
N LEU A 102 11.18 -30.76 9.85
CA LEU A 102 11.84 -29.48 9.96
C LEU A 102 13.06 -29.55 10.90
N ALA A 103 12.92 -30.26 12.03
CA ALA A 103 13.99 -30.47 12.99
C ALA A 103 15.19 -31.24 12.41
N ASN A 104 14.94 -32.13 11.44
CA ASN A 104 15.94 -32.93 10.74
C ASN A 104 16.29 -32.37 9.35
N LYS A 105 15.98 -31.10 9.07
CA LYS A 105 16.40 -30.39 7.87
C LYS A 105 15.88 -30.99 6.56
N GLY A 106 14.57 -31.19 6.47
CA GLY A 106 13.86 -31.70 5.29
C GLY A 106 14.28 -31.09 3.95
N LEU A 107 14.02 -29.80 3.71
CA LEU A 107 14.41 -29.12 2.47
C LEU A 107 14.84 -27.68 2.74
N ALA A 108 16.03 -27.29 2.29
CA ALA A 108 16.58 -25.95 2.50
C ALA A 108 17.25 -25.39 1.24
N ILE A 109 17.19 -24.09 1.06
CA ILE A 109 18.08 -23.39 0.12
C ILE A 109 19.41 -23.19 0.84
N ARG A 110 20.50 -23.62 0.21
CA ARG A 110 21.86 -23.46 0.71
C ARG A 110 22.61 -22.41 -0.10
N ILE A 111 23.32 -21.54 0.60
CA ILE A 111 24.36 -20.70 0.03
C ILE A 111 25.70 -20.99 0.72
N SER A 112 26.80 -20.93 -0.03
CA SER A 112 28.16 -21.18 0.46
C SER A 112 29.16 -20.22 -0.15
N SER A 113 30.11 -19.80 0.67
CA SER A 113 31.24 -18.93 0.30
C SER A 113 32.47 -19.69 -0.21
N SER A 114 32.30 -20.98 -0.47
CA SER A 114 33.41 -21.89 -0.71
C SER A 114 33.04 -22.90 -1.80
N SER A 115 34.07 -23.45 -2.45
CA SER A 115 33.91 -24.41 -3.54
C SER A 115 33.03 -25.60 -3.15
N PRO A 116 32.36 -26.28 -4.09
CA PRO A 116 31.62 -27.50 -3.81
C PRO A 116 32.37 -28.48 -2.89
N GLY A 117 31.71 -29.02 -1.86
CA GLY A 117 32.31 -30.00 -0.95
C GLY A 117 32.77 -29.47 0.42
N THR A 118 32.76 -28.16 0.65
CA THR A 118 33.29 -27.52 1.88
C THR A 118 32.21 -27.21 2.93
N SER A 119 32.65 -26.75 4.11
CA SER A 119 31.83 -26.63 5.32
C SER A 119 31.25 -25.25 5.61
N ASN A 120 31.54 -24.19 4.83
CA ASN A 120 31.13 -22.82 5.15
C ASN A 120 29.82 -22.44 4.45
N TYR A 121 28.69 -22.70 5.09
CA TYR A 121 27.37 -22.50 4.49
C TYR A 121 26.33 -21.89 5.44
N LYS A 122 25.28 -21.34 4.82
CA LYS A 122 24.00 -20.99 5.44
C LYS A 122 22.88 -21.77 4.76
N ASP A 123 21.97 -22.31 5.55
CA ASP A 123 20.75 -22.98 5.07
C ASP A 123 19.49 -22.26 5.54
N TYR A 124 18.56 -22.06 4.61
CA TYR A 124 17.24 -21.51 4.84
C TYR A 124 16.21 -22.60 4.61
N LEU A 125 15.66 -23.14 5.69
CA LEU A 125 14.74 -24.29 5.66
C LEU A 125 13.38 -23.86 5.10
N ILE A 126 13.05 -24.33 3.90
CA ILE A 126 11.83 -23.94 3.19
C ILE A 126 10.71 -24.98 3.30
N ALA A 127 11.02 -26.23 3.69
CA ALA A 127 10.04 -27.27 3.94
C ALA A 127 10.55 -28.40 4.83
N GLY A 128 9.59 -29.18 5.36
CA GLY A 128 9.77 -30.44 6.06
C GLY A 128 8.43 -31.19 6.07
N SER A 129 8.43 -32.49 6.33
CA SER A 129 7.20 -33.31 6.29
C SER A 129 6.14 -32.92 7.33
N ASP A 130 6.56 -32.23 8.40
CA ASP A 130 5.74 -31.64 9.46
C ASP A 130 5.55 -30.12 9.30
N GLY A 131 5.91 -29.57 8.13
CA GLY A 131 5.77 -28.15 7.83
C GLY A 131 4.33 -27.67 7.68
N SER A 132 4.11 -26.39 8.00
CA SER A 132 2.78 -25.75 8.01
C SER A 132 2.67 -24.52 7.10
N ASN A 133 3.67 -24.22 6.27
CA ASN A 133 3.66 -23.08 5.34
C ASN A 133 2.75 -23.27 4.10
N GLY A 134 1.98 -24.36 4.06
CA GLY A 134 0.99 -24.64 3.01
C GLY A 134 1.54 -25.15 1.67
N TRP A 135 2.87 -25.27 1.51
CA TRP A 135 3.46 -25.86 0.31
C TRP A 135 3.68 -27.36 0.49
N THR A 136 3.17 -28.17 -0.44
CA THR A 136 3.20 -29.64 -0.38
C THR A 136 3.80 -30.27 -1.64
N GLY A 137 4.64 -29.52 -2.37
CA GLY A 137 5.29 -29.94 -3.61
C GLY A 137 4.82 -29.14 -4.85
N GLY A 138 5.35 -29.49 -6.02
CA GLY A 138 5.16 -28.75 -7.27
C GLY A 138 6.02 -27.49 -7.39
N TRP A 139 6.01 -26.86 -8.57
CA TRP A 139 6.80 -25.65 -8.84
C TRP A 139 6.38 -24.48 -7.92
N LYS A 140 7.36 -23.93 -7.23
CA LYS A 140 7.22 -22.69 -6.47
C LYS A 140 8.51 -21.88 -6.56
N LEU A 141 8.35 -20.57 -6.75
CA LEU A 141 9.45 -19.64 -6.61
C LEU A 141 9.69 -19.37 -5.13
N PHE A 142 10.92 -19.60 -4.70
CA PHE A 142 11.40 -19.20 -3.39
C PHE A 142 12.33 -18.00 -3.54
N VAL A 143 12.19 -17.05 -2.64
CA VAL A 143 13.05 -15.86 -2.58
C VAL A 143 13.79 -15.88 -1.25
N ILE A 144 15.11 -15.68 -1.26
CA ILE A 144 15.96 -15.64 -0.07
C ILE A 144 16.81 -14.37 -0.07
N ASP A 145 16.79 -13.65 1.06
CA ASP A 145 17.78 -12.62 1.39
C ASP A 145 18.96 -13.26 2.16
N PRO A 146 20.18 -13.26 1.59
CA PRO A 146 21.38 -13.82 2.21
C PRO A 146 21.78 -13.19 3.56
N THR A 147 21.31 -11.97 3.85
CA THR A 147 21.62 -11.25 5.09
C THR A 147 20.80 -11.79 6.28
N LYS A 148 19.69 -12.49 6.02
CA LYS A 148 18.85 -13.08 7.08
C LYS A 148 19.61 -14.14 7.88
N THR A 149 19.21 -14.27 9.15
CA THR A 149 19.66 -15.36 10.03
C THR A 149 19.25 -16.69 9.43
N ALA A 150 20.21 -17.56 9.14
CA ALA A 150 19.95 -18.87 8.56
C ALA A 150 19.30 -19.83 9.59
N SER A 151 18.53 -20.80 9.10
CA SER A 151 17.99 -21.91 9.91
C SER A 151 19.10 -22.79 10.48
N PHE A 152 20.12 -23.06 9.66
CA PHE A 152 21.31 -23.79 10.04
C PHE A 152 22.55 -23.13 9.44
N THR A 153 23.68 -23.28 10.11
CA THR A 153 24.98 -22.85 9.61
C THR A 153 26.01 -23.93 9.87
N ASN A 154 27.07 -23.92 9.07
CA ASN A 154 28.30 -24.63 9.38
C ASN A 154 29.47 -23.75 8.96
N GLY A 155 30.56 -23.81 9.74
CA GLY A 155 31.69 -22.90 9.58
C GLY A 155 31.28 -21.43 9.59
N THR A 156 32.00 -20.61 8.82
CA THR A 156 31.71 -19.18 8.66
C THR A 156 31.49 -18.89 7.18
N CYS A 157 30.23 -18.79 6.78
CA CYS A 157 29.88 -18.39 5.43
C CYS A 157 30.04 -16.88 5.28
N ASP A 158 30.88 -16.47 4.33
CA ASP A 158 31.04 -15.08 3.91
C ASP A 158 29.99 -14.71 2.87
N ILE A 159 29.08 -13.79 3.20
CA ILE A 159 28.01 -13.37 2.28
C ILE A 159 28.50 -12.36 1.23
N GLY A 160 29.71 -11.81 1.40
CA GLY A 160 30.37 -10.97 0.40
C GLY A 160 31.11 -11.76 -0.69
N SER A 161 31.08 -13.10 -0.62
CA SER A 161 31.76 -13.96 -1.57
C SER A 161 31.03 -15.30 -1.76
N ILE A 162 29.72 -15.24 -2.02
CA ILE A 162 28.91 -16.43 -2.27
C ILE A 162 29.29 -17.06 -3.61
N ARG A 163 29.78 -18.31 -3.56
CA ARG A 163 30.27 -19.06 -4.70
C ARG A 163 29.33 -20.17 -5.15
N THR A 164 28.62 -20.81 -4.21
CA THR A 164 27.64 -21.84 -4.57
C THR A 164 26.27 -21.55 -3.98
N LEU A 165 25.25 -21.93 -4.74
CA LEU A 165 23.85 -21.79 -4.40
C LEU A 165 23.07 -23.01 -4.91
N GLY A 166 22.14 -23.51 -4.10
CA GLY A 166 21.42 -24.73 -4.44
C GLY A 166 20.42 -25.16 -3.39
N VAL A 167 19.97 -26.40 -3.50
CA VAL A 167 18.96 -26.97 -2.61
C VAL A 167 19.54 -28.19 -1.89
N TRP A 168 19.55 -28.10 -0.57
CA TRP A 168 19.75 -29.24 0.32
C TRP A 168 18.43 -29.97 0.52
N ILE A 169 18.47 -31.30 0.45
CA ILE A 169 17.34 -32.16 0.75
C ILE A 169 17.78 -33.30 1.67
N ASP A 170 16.92 -33.63 2.62
CA ASP A 170 17.01 -34.85 3.42
C ASP A 170 15.67 -35.61 3.36
N THR A 171 15.76 -36.92 3.15
CA THR A 171 14.59 -37.78 2.92
C THR A 171 14.60 -38.98 3.87
N ALA A 172 13.47 -39.19 4.55
CA ALA A 172 13.25 -40.30 5.46
C ALA A 172 12.91 -41.62 4.74
N ALA A 173 12.48 -41.54 3.47
CA ALA A 173 11.94 -42.65 2.72
C ALA A 173 12.46 -42.71 1.28
N SER A 174 12.30 -43.88 0.66
CA SER A 174 12.79 -44.15 -0.69
C SER A 174 11.86 -43.58 -1.75
N VAL A 175 12.43 -42.95 -2.77
CA VAL A 175 11.75 -42.53 -4.00
C VAL A 175 12.25 -43.35 -5.19
N ARG A 176 11.36 -43.65 -6.14
CA ARG A 176 11.69 -44.50 -7.31
C ARG A 176 12.32 -43.72 -8.46
N ALA A 177 12.01 -42.44 -8.59
CA ALA A 177 12.46 -41.55 -9.66
C ALA A 177 13.12 -40.29 -9.09
N GLU A 178 13.58 -39.42 -9.99
CA GLU A 178 13.93 -38.03 -9.66
C GLU A 178 12.75 -37.37 -8.94
N SER A 179 13.06 -36.59 -7.90
CA SER A 179 12.04 -36.06 -7.00
C SER A 179 12.25 -34.59 -6.67
N LEU A 180 13.47 -34.07 -6.79
CA LEU A 180 13.82 -32.66 -6.64
C LEU A 180 14.20 -32.11 -8.01
N PHE A 181 13.67 -30.94 -8.35
CA PHE A 181 13.98 -30.24 -9.59
C PHE A 181 14.24 -28.77 -9.27
N ILE A 182 15.31 -28.23 -9.84
CA ILE A 182 15.66 -26.81 -9.74
C ILE A 182 15.62 -26.23 -11.15
N ASP A 183 14.96 -25.10 -11.27
CA ASP A 183 14.91 -24.33 -12.50
C ASP A 183 15.30 -22.88 -12.23
N GLN A 184 15.64 -22.17 -13.30
CA GLN A 184 16.22 -20.84 -13.40
C GLN A 184 16.44 -20.09 -12.07
N ILE A 185 17.70 -19.73 -11.81
CA ILE A 185 18.09 -18.95 -10.65
C ILE A 185 18.40 -17.53 -11.08
N ALA A 186 17.85 -16.54 -10.38
CA ALA A 186 18.08 -15.13 -10.63
C ALA A 186 18.43 -14.38 -9.34
N VAL A 187 19.14 -13.25 -9.49
CA VAL A 187 19.49 -12.35 -8.40
C VAL A 187 19.12 -10.91 -8.76
N GLY A 188 18.40 -10.24 -7.87
CA GLY A 188 17.96 -8.85 -8.07
C GLY A 188 17.11 -8.31 -6.93
N THR A 189 16.66 -7.06 -7.03
CA THR A 189 15.71 -6.43 -6.09
C THR A 189 14.26 -6.51 -6.59
N GLY A 190 14.07 -6.87 -7.86
CA GLY A 190 12.79 -6.90 -8.53
C GLY A 190 12.94 -6.63 -10.02
N LEU A 191 12.00 -5.89 -10.62
CA LEU A 191 11.95 -5.64 -12.06
C LEU A 191 12.00 -4.14 -12.37
N ARG A 192 12.78 -3.76 -13.38
CA ARG A 192 12.75 -2.44 -14.00
C ARG A 192 11.97 -2.48 -15.30
N ILE A 193 11.06 -1.52 -15.45
CA ILE A 193 10.07 -1.47 -16.52
C ILE A 193 10.11 -0.09 -17.16
N THR A 194 10.42 -0.04 -18.46
CA THR A 194 10.35 1.18 -19.28
C THR A 194 9.51 0.92 -20.53
N GLY A 195 9.21 1.95 -21.31
CA GLY A 195 8.37 1.86 -22.51
C GLY A 195 6.89 2.18 -22.25
N THR A 196 6.01 1.71 -23.14
CA THR A 196 4.58 2.04 -23.11
C THR A 196 3.71 0.79 -23.05
N SER A 197 2.73 0.77 -22.14
CA SER A 197 1.70 -0.28 -22.12
C SER A 197 0.35 0.24 -21.62
N THR A 198 -0.73 -0.31 -22.19
CA THR A 198 -2.12 -0.12 -21.75
C THR A 198 -2.70 -1.32 -20.98
N THR A 199 -1.88 -2.36 -20.78
CA THR A 199 -2.22 -3.60 -20.06
C THR A 199 -1.23 -3.91 -18.94
N ALA A 200 -0.14 -3.15 -18.85
CA ALA A 200 0.75 -2.96 -17.71
C ALA A 200 1.16 -4.25 -17.00
N ILE A 201 0.62 -4.55 -15.81
CA ILE A 201 1.02 -5.70 -14.99
C ILE A 201 0.81 -7.01 -15.73
N LYS A 202 -0.23 -7.09 -16.59
CA LYS A 202 -0.43 -8.27 -17.43
C LYS A 202 0.73 -8.48 -18.41
N ASP A 203 1.20 -7.44 -19.07
CA ASP A 203 2.32 -7.55 -20.02
C ASP A 203 3.60 -7.97 -19.29
N VAL A 204 3.79 -7.49 -18.06
CA VAL A 204 4.94 -7.87 -17.23
C VAL A 204 4.85 -9.32 -16.79
N VAL A 205 3.67 -9.82 -16.41
CA VAL A 205 3.47 -11.25 -16.13
C VAL A 205 3.71 -12.09 -17.37
N ASP A 206 3.07 -11.76 -18.49
CA ASP A 206 3.23 -12.49 -19.75
C ASP A 206 4.71 -12.60 -20.14
N TYR A 207 5.50 -11.55 -19.87
CA TYR A 207 6.95 -11.55 -20.08
C TYR A 207 7.72 -12.41 -19.07
N CYS A 208 7.37 -12.35 -17.78
CA CYS A 208 8.03 -13.12 -16.72
C CYS A 208 7.69 -14.61 -16.75
N THR A 209 6.57 -14.99 -17.36
CA THR A 209 6.09 -16.37 -17.52
C THR A 209 6.11 -16.84 -18.97
N ASP A 210 6.86 -16.16 -19.86
CA ASP A 210 7.20 -16.66 -21.19
C ASP A 210 8.20 -17.80 -21.05
N TYR A 211 7.74 -18.92 -20.51
CA TYR A 211 8.55 -20.06 -20.07
C TYR A 211 9.46 -20.64 -21.15
N THR A 212 9.14 -20.44 -22.42
CA THR A 212 10.03 -20.80 -23.54
C THR A 212 11.32 -19.98 -23.54
N ASN A 213 11.27 -18.70 -23.12
CA ASN A 213 12.40 -17.78 -23.19
C ASN A 213 12.85 -17.24 -21.83
N ARG A 214 12.02 -17.33 -20.77
CA ARG A 214 12.26 -16.75 -19.42
C ARG A 214 11.38 -17.43 -18.36
N ALA A 215 11.90 -17.57 -17.15
CA ALA A 215 11.13 -17.99 -15.98
C ALA A 215 11.52 -17.17 -14.74
N TRP A 216 11.55 -15.84 -14.84
CA TRP A 216 12.08 -14.99 -13.76
C TRP A 216 11.26 -15.08 -12.47
N GLY A 217 9.95 -15.34 -12.59
CA GLY A 217 9.05 -15.56 -11.46
C GLY A 217 8.79 -14.34 -10.56
N MET A 218 9.49 -13.22 -10.72
CA MET A 218 9.30 -12.00 -9.90
C MET A 218 7.88 -11.42 -10.00
N LEU A 219 7.16 -11.70 -11.08
CA LEU A 219 5.74 -11.39 -11.22
C LEU A 219 5.02 -12.59 -11.84
N GLN A 220 3.90 -13.02 -11.25
CA GLN A 220 3.16 -14.22 -11.65
C GLN A 220 1.66 -14.02 -11.53
N GLU A 221 0.85 -14.70 -12.34
CA GLU A 221 -0.60 -14.76 -12.15
C GLU A 221 -1.03 -16.13 -11.62
N ARG A 222 -1.85 -16.17 -10.56
CA ARG A 222 -2.50 -17.38 -10.04
C ARG A 222 -3.94 -17.05 -9.66
N ASP A 223 -4.89 -17.79 -10.22
CA ASP A 223 -6.33 -17.63 -9.97
C ASP A 223 -6.84 -16.18 -10.13
N GLY A 224 -6.29 -15.44 -11.10
CA GLY A 224 -6.64 -14.04 -11.38
C GLY A 224 -5.99 -13.01 -10.43
N ILE A 225 -5.09 -13.44 -9.55
CA ILE A 225 -4.30 -12.57 -8.67
C ILE A 225 -2.86 -12.50 -9.18
N TYR A 226 -2.35 -11.27 -9.31
CA TYR A 226 -0.99 -10.96 -9.72
C TYR A 226 -0.09 -10.88 -8.50
N TYR A 227 0.83 -11.83 -8.35
CA TYR A 227 1.78 -11.89 -7.24
C TYR A 227 3.11 -11.23 -7.63
N ALA A 228 3.51 -10.20 -6.89
CA ALA A 228 4.79 -9.51 -7.05
C ALA A 228 5.78 -9.92 -5.94
N PHE A 229 7.01 -10.24 -6.32
CA PHE A 229 8.11 -10.60 -5.43
C PHE A 229 9.29 -9.64 -5.61
N GLY A 230 9.42 -8.68 -4.70
CA GLY A 230 10.37 -7.57 -4.81
C GLY A 230 9.71 -6.27 -5.30
N LYS A 231 10.52 -5.31 -5.72
CA LYS A 231 10.07 -4.00 -6.22
C LYS A 231 9.75 -4.02 -7.71
N LEU A 232 8.79 -3.20 -8.11
CA LEU A 232 8.56 -2.82 -9.51
C LEU A 232 9.04 -1.37 -9.68
N TYR A 233 10.13 -1.18 -10.41
CA TYR A 233 10.63 0.13 -10.79
C TYR A 233 10.06 0.50 -12.15
N ILE A 234 9.22 1.52 -12.20
CA ILE A 234 8.58 2.00 -13.42
C ILE A 234 9.26 3.30 -13.82
N GLY A 235 9.89 3.30 -14.99
CA GLY A 235 10.81 4.35 -15.42
C GLY A 235 12.25 4.10 -15.01
N ASP A 236 13.12 5.06 -15.34
CA ASP A 236 14.54 5.02 -14.99
C ASP A 236 15.09 6.43 -14.85
N SER A 237 15.65 6.74 -13.68
CA SER A 237 16.19 8.08 -13.40
C SER A 237 17.46 8.42 -14.18
N THR A 238 18.17 7.42 -14.69
CA THR A 238 19.52 7.57 -15.28
C THR A 238 19.54 7.21 -16.76
N ASN A 239 18.96 6.09 -17.16
CA ASN A 239 19.11 5.52 -18.52
C ASN A 239 17.81 5.53 -19.35
N GLN A 240 16.79 6.27 -18.93
CA GLN A 240 15.57 6.38 -19.71
C GLN A 240 15.85 7.13 -21.03
N ALA A 241 15.50 6.49 -22.15
CA ALA A 241 15.74 7.00 -23.49
C ALA A 241 14.48 7.53 -24.21
N ALA A 242 13.31 7.42 -23.58
CA ALA A 242 12.03 7.86 -24.09
C ALA A 242 10.99 7.99 -22.97
N ASP A 243 9.85 8.62 -23.26
CA ASP A 243 8.73 8.68 -22.32
C ASP A 243 8.21 7.27 -21.97
N VAL A 244 7.92 7.09 -20.68
CA VAL A 244 7.32 5.88 -20.12
C VAL A 244 5.86 6.14 -19.81
N SER A 245 4.98 5.22 -20.20
CA SER A 245 3.55 5.26 -19.86
C SER A 245 3.09 3.85 -19.52
N PHE A 246 2.73 3.65 -18.26
CA PHE A 246 2.37 2.37 -17.68
C PHE A 246 0.95 2.46 -17.14
N ALA A 247 -0.02 1.97 -17.92
CA ALA A 247 -1.44 2.08 -17.60
C ALA A 247 -2.09 0.70 -17.37
N ASP A 248 -2.72 0.54 -16.20
CA ASP A 248 -3.47 -0.66 -15.83
C ASP A 248 -4.89 -0.33 -15.35
N SER A 249 -5.73 -1.36 -15.18
CA SER A 249 -7.03 -1.23 -14.53
C SER A 249 -7.57 -2.58 -14.05
N GLY A 250 -8.26 -2.57 -12.91
CA GLY A 250 -9.11 -3.66 -12.46
C GLY A 250 -8.37 -4.95 -12.09
N ARG A 251 -7.09 -4.86 -11.70
CA ARG A 251 -6.29 -6.01 -11.27
C ARG A 251 -6.38 -6.23 -9.77
N ILE A 252 -6.02 -7.43 -9.31
CA ILE A 252 -5.67 -7.68 -7.91
C ILE A 252 -4.17 -7.95 -7.90
N ILE A 253 -3.40 -7.02 -7.33
CA ILE A 253 -1.95 -7.09 -7.23
C ILE A 253 -1.63 -7.36 -5.76
N GLN A 254 -1.04 -8.50 -5.47
CA GLN A 254 -0.67 -8.91 -4.12
C GLN A 254 0.84 -9.07 -4.02
N PHE A 255 1.46 -8.38 -3.08
CA PHE A 255 2.87 -8.63 -2.78
C PHE A 255 3.02 -9.98 -2.09
N GLY A 256 3.68 -10.90 -2.78
CA GLY A 256 3.85 -12.28 -2.39
C GLY A 256 4.83 -12.41 -1.24
N THR A 257 4.56 -13.36 -0.35
CA THR A 257 5.48 -13.72 0.73
C THR A 257 6.32 -14.92 0.32
N SER A 258 7.58 -14.92 0.74
CA SER A 258 8.44 -16.09 0.77
C SER A 258 8.89 -16.27 2.22
N GLN A 259 8.86 -17.50 2.70
CA GLN A 259 9.08 -17.80 4.12
C GLN A 259 10.05 -18.97 4.27
N TYR A 260 10.82 -18.94 5.36
CA TYR A 260 11.69 -20.01 5.81
C TYR A 260 11.50 -20.24 7.31
N TYR A 261 11.79 -21.45 7.76
CA TYR A 261 11.62 -21.86 9.14
C TYR A 261 12.90 -21.63 9.93
N GLU A 262 12.84 -20.84 11.00
CA GLU A 262 13.99 -20.56 11.85
C GLU A 262 13.52 -20.43 13.30
N SER A 263 14.26 -21.07 14.21
CA SER A 263 14.03 -21.03 15.67
C SER A 263 12.58 -21.26 16.10
N GLY A 264 11.90 -22.24 15.51
CA GLY A 264 10.54 -22.63 15.92
C GLY A 264 9.40 -21.96 15.15
N ALA A 265 9.68 -21.03 14.25
CA ALA A 265 8.66 -20.24 13.56
C ALA A 265 8.98 -20.05 12.07
N TRP A 266 7.92 -19.85 11.27
CA TRP A 266 8.05 -19.37 9.91
C TRP A 266 8.30 -17.85 9.93
N LYS A 267 9.32 -17.42 9.20
CA LYS A 267 9.73 -16.01 9.07
C LYS A 267 9.76 -15.62 7.60
N THR A 268 9.46 -14.36 7.31
CA THR A 268 9.65 -13.81 5.97
C THR A 268 11.12 -13.89 5.56
N THR A 269 11.36 -14.24 4.32
CA THR A 269 12.69 -14.22 3.72
C THR A 269 13.07 -12.84 3.21
N PHE A 270 12.14 -11.88 3.16
CA PHE A 270 12.40 -10.54 2.67
C PHE A 270 12.78 -9.56 3.80
N PRO A 271 13.63 -8.55 3.53
CA PRO A 271 13.70 -7.32 4.33
C PRO A 271 12.34 -6.65 4.47
N VAL A 272 12.26 -5.74 5.43
CA VAL A 272 11.02 -4.98 5.67
C VAL A 272 10.63 -4.18 4.44
N ASP A 273 11.54 -3.55 3.73
CA ASP A 273 11.31 -2.61 2.62
C ASP A 273 11.60 -3.19 1.22
N ALA A 274 11.58 -4.51 1.10
CA ALA A 274 12.00 -5.24 -0.10
C ALA A 274 11.00 -5.20 -1.26
N SER A 275 9.74 -4.89 -0.97
CA SER A 275 8.63 -4.97 -1.93
C SER A 275 8.00 -3.60 -2.12
N GLY A 276 7.48 -3.33 -3.32
CA GLY A 276 6.88 -2.03 -3.59
C GLY A 276 6.67 -1.71 -5.06
N ILE A 277 6.05 -0.56 -5.31
CA ILE A 277 6.03 0.11 -6.61
C ILE A 277 6.79 1.42 -6.46
N ILE A 278 7.81 1.59 -7.28
CA ILE A 278 8.69 2.76 -7.31
C ILE A 278 8.57 3.41 -8.69
N ILE A 279 8.17 4.67 -8.71
CA ILE A 279 8.13 5.47 -9.94
C ILE A 279 9.43 6.26 -10.00
N GLU A 280 10.16 6.10 -11.10
CA GLU A 280 11.35 6.89 -11.41
C GLU A 280 11.14 7.63 -12.73
N ASP A 281 11.81 8.75 -12.90
CA ASP A 281 11.80 9.49 -14.15
C ASP A 281 13.13 10.17 -14.41
N HIS A 282 13.37 10.47 -15.68
CA HIS A 282 14.57 11.15 -16.14
C HIS A 282 14.28 12.62 -16.42
N SER A 283 15.26 13.49 -16.18
CA SER A 283 15.12 14.94 -16.39
C SER A 283 14.60 15.37 -17.77
N SER A 284 14.81 14.54 -18.81
CA SER A 284 14.40 14.81 -20.19
C SER A 284 13.18 14.02 -20.67
N TYR A 285 12.75 12.98 -19.95
CA TYR A 285 11.67 12.09 -20.38
C TYR A 285 10.70 11.83 -19.22
N LYS A 286 9.41 11.92 -19.48
CA LYS A 286 8.42 11.76 -18.41
C LYS A 286 8.14 10.28 -18.13
N THR A 287 7.70 9.98 -16.91
CA THR A 287 7.11 8.69 -16.54
C THR A 287 5.69 8.91 -16.05
N GLU A 288 4.74 8.22 -16.67
CA GLU A 288 3.33 8.29 -16.32
C GLU A 288 2.84 6.92 -15.84
N PHE A 289 2.45 6.83 -14.58
CA PHE A 289 1.79 5.66 -14.01
C PHE A 289 0.29 5.93 -13.90
N THR A 290 -0.54 5.08 -14.52
CA THR A 290 -2.00 5.20 -14.46
C THR A 290 -2.61 3.89 -14.00
N ASP A 291 -3.50 3.94 -13.01
CA ASP A 291 -4.32 2.80 -12.62
C ASP A 291 -5.80 3.19 -12.53
N GLY A 292 -6.63 2.50 -13.30
CA GLY A 292 -8.07 2.72 -13.36
C GLY A 292 -8.50 3.77 -14.39
N VAL A 293 -9.76 4.19 -14.27
CA VAL A 293 -10.44 5.05 -15.25
C VAL A 293 -11.09 6.25 -14.57
N ILE A 294 -10.76 7.45 -15.04
CA ILE A 294 -11.39 8.68 -14.56
C ILE A 294 -12.90 8.72 -14.90
N VAL A 295 -13.70 9.24 -13.97
CA VAL A 295 -15.14 9.47 -14.12
C VAL A 295 -15.42 10.95 -13.83
N GLY A 296 -15.74 11.71 -14.88
CA GLY A 296 -15.92 13.15 -14.78
C GLY A 296 -14.60 13.85 -14.45
N THR A 297 -14.63 14.79 -13.49
CA THR A 297 -13.46 15.58 -13.09
C THR A 297 -12.95 15.28 -11.67
N GLN A 298 -13.72 14.54 -10.86
CA GLN A 298 -13.46 14.38 -9.43
C GLN A 298 -13.52 12.93 -8.95
N ASN A 299 -13.80 11.94 -9.81
CA ASN A 299 -13.98 10.55 -9.38
C ASN A 299 -13.23 9.56 -10.28
N GLY A 300 -13.10 8.33 -9.83
CA GLY A 300 -12.45 7.23 -10.54
C GLY A 300 -13.20 5.92 -10.36
N ARG A 301 -12.97 4.98 -11.27
CA ARG A 301 -13.52 3.62 -11.21
C ARG A 301 -12.54 2.62 -11.79
N SER A 302 -12.79 1.34 -11.53
CA SER A 302 -12.04 0.23 -12.15
C SER A 302 -10.52 0.30 -11.88
N GLY A 303 -10.10 0.94 -10.80
CA GLY A 303 -8.73 0.84 -10.32
C GLY A 303 -8.45 -0.56 -9.77
N SER A 304 -7.17 -0.88 -9.69
CA SER A 304 -6.70 -2.14 -9.15
C SER A 304 -6.81 -2.17 -7.63
N VAL A 305 -6.80 -3.37 -7.06
CA VAL A 305 -6.65 -3.62 -5.63
C VAL A 305 -5.20 -4.01 -5.39
N ILE A 306 -4.44 -3.13 -4.73
CA ILE A 306 -3.04 -3.33 -4.37
C ILE A 306 -2.98 -3.77 -2.91
N LEU A 307 -2.54 -5.01 -2.69
CA LEU A 307 -2.59 -5.72 -1.42
C LEU A 307 -1.18 -5.95 -0.88
N GLY A 308 -0.94 -5.46 0.33
CA GLY A 308 0.22 -5.81 1.13
C GLY A 308 -0.05 -7.01 2.03
N ASN A 309 0.87 -7.26 2.96
CA ASN A 309 0.79 -8.37 3.91
C ASN A 309 1.37 -7.95 5.27
N SER A 310 1.22 -8.79 6.29
CA SER A 310 1.75 -8.52 7.63
C SER A 310 3.26 -8.69 7.76
N ASP A 311 3.87 -9.37 6.79
CA ASP A 311 5.21 -9.91 6.85
C ASP A 311 6.25 -8.93 6.28
N GLN A 312 5.81 -7.91 5.53
CA GLN A 312 6.65 -6.95 4.84
C GLN A 312 6.02 -5.56 4.88
N ASN A 313 6.88 -4.54 4.84
CA ASN A 313 6.50 -3.21 4.42
C ASN A 313 6.51 -3.16 2.88
N ILE A 314 5.42 -2.63 2.31
CA ILE A 314 5.28 -2.39 0.89
C ILE A 314 5.51 -0.90 0.66
N VAL A 315 6.66 -0.57 0.06
CA VAL A 315 7.02 0.80 -0.27
C VAL A 315 6.24 1.24 -1.50
N MET A 316 5.48 2.32 -1.37
CA MET A 316 4.80 2.97 -2.48
C MET A 316 5.46 4.31 -2.69
N ASP A 317 6.46 4.33 -3.57
CA ASP A 317 7.14 5.56 -3.97
C ASP A 317 6.53 6.03 -5.30
N LEU A 318 5.49 6.85 -5.22
CA LEU A 318 4.68 7.23 -6.38
C LEU A 318 5.18 8.52 -7.04
N TYR A 319 6.48 8.82 -6.91
CA TYR A 319 7.10 10.05 -7.40
C TYR A 319 8.55 9.85 -7.85
N GLY A 320 8.83 10.08 -9.14
CA GLY A 320 10.21 10.07 -9.65
C GLY A 320 10.99 11.37 -9.39
N GLY A 321 10.28 12.50 -9.47
CA GLY A 321 10.76 13.82 -9.05
C GLY A 321 11.83 14.51 -9.87
N ASN A 322 12.28 13.93 -10.98
CA ASN A 322 13.24 14.55 -11.88
C ASN A 322 12.56 15.25 -13.06
N ASN A 323 11.27 15.00 -13.34
CA ASN A 323 10.53 15.59 -14.45
C ASN A 323 9.14 16.08 -14.04
N ALA A 324 8.88 17.38 -14.17
CA ALA A 324 7.61 18.02 -13.80
C ALA A 324 6.40 17.63 -14.69
N ALA A 325 6.63 16.86 -15.77
CA ALA A 325 5.55 16.31 -16.60
C ALA A 325 5.23 14.84 -16.27
N SER A 326 5.99 14.21 -15.36
CA SER A 326 5.67 12.89 -14.81
C SER A 326 4.42 12.97 -13.94
N ALA A 327 3.66 11.88 -13.88
CA ALA A 327 2.43 11.87 -13.11
C ALA A 327 2.07 10.45 -12.64
N THR A 328 1.44 10.42 -11.48
CA THR A 328 0.79 9.23 -10.92
C THR A 328 -0.70 9.49 -10.87
N LEU A 329 -1.46 8.67 -11.58
CA LEU A 329 -2.89 8.84 -11.83
C LEU A 329 -3.64 7.59 -11.34
N CYS A 330 -4.14 7.63 -10.11
CA CYS A 330 -4.90 6.54 -9.51
C CYS A 330 -6.39 6.88 -9.48
N TYR A 331 -7.22 5.99 -10.04
CA TYR A 331 -8.65 6.19 -10.24
C TYR A 331 -9.45 4.99 -9.76
N GLY A 332 -10.12 5.10 -8.61
CA GLY A 332 -10.84 3.97 -8.02
C GLY A 332 -9.93 2.85 -7.48
N THR A 333 -8.62 3.11 -7.37
CA THR A 333 -7.63 2.17 -6.85
C THR A 333 -7.83 1.94 -5.36
N THR A 334 -7.74 0.68 -4.92
CA THR A 334 -7.75 0.33 -3.49
C THR A 334 -6.35 -0.09 -3.06
N PHE A 335 -5.74 0.69 -2.19
CA PHE A 335 -4.54 0.34 -1.44
C PHE A 335 -4.97 -0.29 -0.12
N LYS A 336 -4.50 -1.50 0.17
CA LYS A 336 -4.91 -2.22 1.38
C LYS A 336 -3.78 -2.97 2.06
N SER A 337 -3.70 -2.85 3.37
CA SER A 337 -2.69 -3.51 4.20
C SER A 337 -1.24 -3.16 3.79
N LEU A 338 -1.02 -1.92 3.31
CA LEU A 338 0.32 -1.45 2.92
C LEU A 338 1.00 -0.79 4.10
N LYS A 339 2.07 -1.41 4.62
CA LYS A 339 2.91 -0.82 5.68
C LYS A 339 4.16 -0.22 5.05
N GLY A 340 4.74 0.83 5.62
CA GLY A 340 5.98 1.44 5.12
C GLY A 340 5.76 2.78 4.44
N ALA A 341 6.80 3.29 3.78
CA ALA A 341 6.74 4.58 3.12
C ALA A 341 5.69 4.56 2.00
N PHE A 342 4.76 5.49 2.07
CA PHE A 342 3.72 5.68 1.07
C PHE A 342 3.65 7.15 0.70
N ASN A 343 4.42 7.56 -0.30
CA ASN A 343 4.48 8.93 -0.75
C ASN A 343 3.76 9.12 -2.09
N SER A 344 3.54 10.37 -2.48
CA SER A 344 3.23 10.74 -3.85
C SER A 344 3.91 12.04 -4.25
N GLY A 345 3.79 12.41 -5.52
CA GLY A 345 4.56 13.52 -6.08
C GLY A 345 4.00 14.89 -5.80
N ASN A 346 4.86 15.89 -6.01
CA ASN A 346 4.72 17.23 -5.44
C ASN A 346 3.97 18.27 -6.27
N ASP A 347 3.35 17.86 -7.37
CA ASP A 347 2.65 18.74 -8.29
C ASP A 347 1.20 18.32 -8.57
N THR A 348 0.46 19.23 -9.20
CA THR A 348 -0.95 19.06 -9.55
C THR A 348 -1.21 18.05 -10.68
N GLY A 349 -0.15 17.52 -11.30
CA GLY A 349 -0.21 16.45 -12.28
C GLY A 349 -0.61 15.12 -11.64
N HIS A 350 -0.23 14.89 -10.38
CA HIS A 350 -0.61 13.71 -9.61
C HIS A 350 -2.07 13.76 -9.17
N LYS A 351 -2.79 12.64 -9.36
CA LYS A 351 -4.24 12.56 -9.10
C LYS A 351 -4.62 11.25 -8.40
N PHE A 352 -5.40 11.38 -7.35
CA PHE A 352 -6.00 10.28 -6.60
C PHE A 352 -7.50 10.54 -6.50
N LEU A 353 -8.29 9.90 -7.38
CA LEU A 353 -9.73 10.14 -7.49
C LEU A 353 -10.50 8.85 -7.19
N GLY A 354 -11.37 8.87 -6.19
CA GLY A 354 -12.15 7.69 -5.81
C GLY A 354 -11.33 6.57 -5.16
N CYS A 355 -10.10 6.85 -4.70
CA CYS A 355 -9.21 5.83 -4.14
C CYS A 355 -9.60 5.42 -2.72
N SER A 356 -9.23 4.21 -2.32
CA SER A 356 -9.40 3.74 -0.94
C SER A 356 -8.04 3.35 -0.35
N PHE A 357 -7.71 3.88 0.83
CA PHE A 357 -6.52 3.58 1.61
C PHE A 357 -6.99 2.91 2.90
N VAL A 358 -6.88 1.59 2.98
CA VAL A 358 -7.48 0.78 4.04
C VAL A 358 -6.42 -0.03 4.76
N LYS A 359 -6.21 0.20 6.05
CA LYS A 359 -5.11 -0.45 6.80
C LYS A 359 -3.73 -0.15 6.21
N CYS A 360 -3.56 1.08 5.75
CA CYS A 360 -2.30 1.58 5.22
C CYS A 360 -1.53 2.36 6.30
N SER A 361 -0.20 2.41 6.17
CA SER A 361 0.63 3.43 6.80
C SER A 361 0.21 4.82 6.31
N GLN A 362 0.75 5.86 6.94
CA GLN A 362 0.42 7.24 6.59
C GLN A 362 0.71 7.51 5.12
N PHE A 363 -0.30 8.02 4.40
CA PHE A 363 -0.12 8.53 3.06
C PHE A 363 0.49 9.93 3.12
N ASP A 364 1.65 10.12 2.50
CA ASP A 364 2.37 11.39 2.39
C ASP A 364 2.23 11.98 0.98
N PRO A 365 1.14 12.74 0.72
CA PRO A 365 1.06 13.57 -0.46
C PRO A 365 2.05 14.73 -0.35
N VAL A 366 3.27 14.53 -0.84
CA VAL A 366 4.24 15.61 -0.97
C VAL A 366 3.64 16.65 -1.91
N GLY A 367 3.81 17.95 -1.64
CA GLY A 367 3.43 19.04 -2.55
C GLY A 367 1.93 19.22 -2.80
N ALA A 368 1.48 19.23 -4.07
CA ALA A 368 0.13 19.66 -4.47
C ALA A 368 -0.70 18.65 -5.31
N PRO A 369 -0.73 17.34 -4.99
CA PRO A 369 -1.56 16.38 -5.70
C PRO A 369 -3.06 16.69 -5.53
N VAL A 370 -3.86 16.27 -6.52
CA VAL A 370 -5.32 16.38 -6.48
C VAL A 370 -5.92 15.11 -5.89
N ILE A 371 -6.53 15.24 -4.71
CA ILE A 371 -7.16 14.13 -3.96
C ILE A 371 -8.67 14.40 -3.87
N ARG A 372 -9.50 13.50 -4.42
CA ARG A 372 -10.97 13.67 -4.44
C ARG A 372 -11.68 12.35 -4.20
N ASN A 373 -12.79 12.38 -3.46
CA ASN A 373 -13.63 11.18 -3.27
C ASN A 373 -12.86 9.98 -2.70
N CYS A 374 -11.78 10.24 -1.95
CA CYS A 374 -10.96 9.18 -1.38
C CYS A 374 -11.43 8.79 0.02
N THR A 375 -11.23 7.54 0.38
CA THR A 375 -11.47 7.03 1.74
C THR A 375 -10.15 6.63 2.39
N PHE A 376 -9.87 7.16 3.57
CA PHE A 376 -8.76 6.80 4.44
C PHE A 376 -9.31 6.11 5.68
N ALA A 377 -9.09 4.80 5.79
CA ALA A 377 -9.72 4.00 6.83
C ALA A 377 -8.76 3.06 7.55
N GLU A 378 -8.97 2.94 8.85
CA GLU A 378 -8.26 1.98 9.72
C GLU A 378 -6.73 2.09 9.59
N THR A 379 -6.15 3.30 9.57
CA THR A 379 -4.69 3.50 9.48
C THR A 379 -3.93 2.59 10.45
N VAL A 380 -2.82 2.02 9.97
CA VAL A 380 -1.88 1.23 10.80
C VAL A 380 -0.67 2.06 11.22
N ASP A 381 -0.67 3.34 10.88
CA ASP A 381 0.28 4.31 11.40
C ASP A 381 -0.14 4.84 12.77
N VAL A 382 0.84 5.20 13.59
CA VAL A 382 0.60 5.80 14.92
C VAL A 382 0.35 7.29 14.83
N ASP A 383 0.80 7.95 13.76
CA ASP A 383 0.65 9.39 13.60
C ASP A 383 -0.71 9.73 12.97
N ALA A 384 -0.90 9.43 11.68
CA ALA A 384 -2.20 9.64 11.01
C ALA A 384 -2.41 8.78 9.75
N ALA A 385 -3.60 8.83 9.17
CA ALA A 385 -3.88 8.22 7.87
C ALA A 385 -3.32 9.03 6.69
N LEU A 386 -3.26 10.37 6.82
CA LEU A 386 -2.72 11.28 5.82
C LEU A 386 -1.82 12.33 6.48
N LEU A 387 -0.68 12.62 5.87
CA LEU A 387 0.20 13.73 6.21
C LEU A 387 -0.14 14.97 5.36
N TRP A 388 -0.43 16.09 6.01
CA TRP A 388 -0.64 17.38 5.36
C TRP A 388 0.55 18.31 5.66
N ASN A 389 1.71 18.00 5.08
CA ASN A 389 2.95 18.75 5.28
C ASN A 389 3.17 19.92 4.28
N ALA A 390 2.34 20.01 3.24
CA ALA A 390 2.41 21.01 2.18
C ALA A 390 1.00 21.41 1.69
N ASN A 391 0.92 22.27 0.68
CA ASN A 391 -0.36 22.67 0.09
C ASN A 391 -0.93 21.54 -0.81
N ILE A 392 -1.66 20.61 -0.22
CA ILE A 392 -2.40 19.59 -0.98
C ILE A 392 -3.78 20.09 -1.40
N ASP A 393 -4.26 19.65 -2.56
CA ASP A 393 -5.62 19.93 -3.03
C ASP A 393 -6.50 18.72 -2.70
N ILE A 394 -7.10 18.70 -1.49
CA ILE A 394 -7.94 17.61 -1.00
C ILE A 394 -9.37 18.08 -0.73
N GLN A 395 -10.36 17.34 -1.26
CA GLN A 395 -11.78 17.59 -1.03
C GLN A 395 -12.59 16.29 -1.13
N LEU A 396 -13.82 16.28 -0.61
CA LEU A 396 -14.76 15.16 -0.75
C LEU A 396 -14.20 13.83 -0.20
N CYS A 397 -13.36 13.87 0.82
CA CYS A 397 -12.69 12.67 1.35
C CYS A 397 -13.27 12.27 2.71
N ALA A 398 -13.16 10.98 3.03
CA ALA A 398 -13.61 10.44 4.31
C ALA A 398 -12.44 9.82 5.09
N PHE A 399 -12.37 10.11 6.39
CA PHE A 399 -11.42 9.58 7.36
C PHE A 399 -12.20 8.77 8.40
N ILE A 400 -12.08 7.44 8.32
CA ILE A 400 -12.99 6.50 9.01
C ILE A 400 -12.21 5.53 9.89
N ALA A 401 -12.60 5.42 11.17
CA ALA A 401 -12.07 4.42 12.09
C ALA A 401 -10.53 4.40 12.20
N ASN A 402 -9.87 5.55 12.02
CA ASN A 402 -8.44 5.71 12.28
C ASN A 402 -8.25 5.76 13.80
N THR A 403 -8.01 4.59 14.39
CA THR A 403 -8.00 4.39 15.85
C THR A 403 -6.59 4.26 16.42
N LEU A 404 -5.61 3.89 15.59
CA LEU A 404 -4.20 3.83 15.98
C LEU A 404 -3.50 5.19 15.90
N GLY A 405 -3.82 5.97 14.87
CA GLY A 405 -3.41 7.36 14.68
C GLY A 405 -4.60 8.25 14.30
N ALA A 406 -4.36 9.54 14.03
CA ALA A 406 -5.40 10.49 13.67
C ALA A 406 -5.89 10.34 12.22
N GLY A 407 -6.93 11.09 11.85
CA GLY A 407 -7.35 11.24 10.45
C GLY A 407 -6.27 11.93 9.61
N ILE A 408 -5.88 13.15 9.99
CA ILE A 408 -4.90 13.99 9.29
C ILE A 408 -3.84 14.49 10.27
N GLU A 409 -2.57 14.40 9.90
CA GLU A 409 -1.45 15.06 10.60
C GLU A 409 -1.09 16.40 9.94
N HIS A 410 -0.85 17.42 10.76
CA HIS A 410 -0.21 18.68 10.38
C HIS A 410 1.11 18.83 11.14
N PRO A 411 2.28 18.81 10.45
CA PRO A 411 3.59 18.94 11.10
C PRO A 411 4.05 20.39 11.28
N ALA A 412 3.26 21.37 10.85
CA ALA A 412 3.58 22.79 10.94
C ALA A 412 2.36 23.63 11.31
N GLN A 413 2.58 24.80 11.93
CA GLN A 413 1.52 25.79 12.14
C GLN A 413 1.04 26.33 10.79
N GLY A 414 -0.17 26.89 10.75
CA GLY A 414 -0.70 27.50 9.54
C GLY A 414 -2.21 27.63 9.57
N THR A 415 -2.77 28.03 8.43
CA THR A 415 -4.22 28.06 8.21
C THR A 415 -4.54 27.17 7.01
N PHE A 416 -5.35 26.13 7.24
CA PHE A 416 -5.70 25.14 6.24
C PHE A 416 -7.22 25.08 6.06
N GLY A 417 -7.66 24.95 4.81
CA GLY A 417 -9.08 24.80 4.47
C GLY A 417 -9.46 23.35 4.36
N TYR A 418 -10.43 22.90 5.15
CA TYR A 418 -11.07 21.61 4.98
C TYR A 418 -12.36 21.83 4.20
N THR A 419 -12.51 21.16 3.06
CA THR A 419 -13.71 21.26 2.22
C THR A 419 -14.27 19.88 1.95
N ASP A 420 -15.52 19.65 2.36
CA ASP A 420 -16.21 18.37 2.23
C ASP A 420 -15.41 17.18 2.79
N LEU A 421 -14.74 17.37 3.94
CA LEU A 421 -14.01 16.30 4.63
C LEU A 421 -14.88 15.70 5.74
N LEU A 422 -15.13 14.40 5.64
CA LEU A 422 -15.88 13.62 6.62
C LEU A 422 -14.93 12.91 7.58
N PHE A 423 -15.13 13.06 8.88
CA PHE A 423 -14.45 12.34 9.94
C PHE A 423 -15.46 11.52 10.74
N SER A 424 -15.18 10.23 10.95
CA SER A 424 -16.08 9.32 11.68
C SER A 424 -15.32 8.19 12.38
N GLY A 425 -15.52 8.05 13.69
CA GLY A 425 -14.95 6.95 14.46
C GLY A 425 -13.42 6.98 14.63
N ASN A 426 -12.76 8.11 14.32
CA ASN A 426 -11.33 8.29 14.58
C ASN A 426 -11.09 8.54 16.08
N THR A 427 -9.89 8.21 16.58
CA THR A 427 -9.47 8.62 17.94
C THR A 427 -9.32 10.14 18.01
N TYR A 428 -8.66 10.71 16.99
CA TYR A 428 -8.55 12.14 16.75
C TYR A 428 -8.76 12.42 15.26
N ASP A 429 -9.43 13.53 14.93
CA ASP A 429 -9.59 13.96 13.54
C ASP A 429 -8.30 14.59 13.02
N ILE A 430 -7.61 15.34 13.90
CA ILE A 430 -6.39 16.10 13.60
C ILE A 430 -5.28 15.73 14.60
N LEU A 431 -4.08 15.44 14.09
CA LEU A 431 -2.84 15.44 14.86
C LEU A 431 -2.04 16.70 14.52
N TYR A 432 -1.64 17.47 15.53
CA TYR A 432 -0.72 18.60 15.37
C TYR A 432 0.65 18.23 15.96
N SER A 433 1.58 17.85 15.07
CA SER A 433 2.86 17.25 15.44
C SER A 433 4.04 18.23 15.44
N ALA A 434 3.80 19.51 15.16
CA ALA A 434 4.84 20.52 15.09
C ALA A 434 5.68 20.63 16.38
N ALA A 435 6.92 21.08 16.24
CA ALA A 435 7.81 21.32 17.36
C ALA A 435 7.19 22.27 18.40
N ALA A 436 7.62 22.19 19.66
CA ALA A 436 7.11 23.06 20.73
C ALA A 436 7.26 24.54 20.36
N SER A 437 6.24 25.34 20.72
CA SER A 437 6.17 26.78 20.45
C SER A 437 6.17 27.16 18.96
N SER A 438 5.71 26.24 18.10
CA SER A 438 5.47 26.52 16.69
C SER A 438 4.30 27.48 16.49
N GLY A 439 3.30 27.49 17.38
CA GLY A 439 2.17 28.42 17.34
C GLY A 439 0.83 27.74 17.08
N VAL A 440 -0.10 28.45 16.44
CA VAL A 440 -1.49 28.02 16.27
C VAL A 440 -1.70 27.37 14.91
N LEU A 441 -2.29 26.17 14.90
CA LEU A 441 -2.89 25.55 13.72
C LEU A 441 -4.36 25.96 13.61
N THR A 442 -4.76 26.63 12.54
CA THR A 442 -6.15 27.01 12.27
C THR A 442 -6.74 26.17 11.14
N ILE A 443 -7.85 25.49 11.39
CA ILE A 443 -8.57 24.69 10.41
C ILE A 443 -9.90 25.38 10.08
N ASN A 444 -10.04 25.87 8.86
CA ASN A 444 -11.29 26.43 8.36
C ASN A 444 -12.12 25.32 7.71
N ALA A 445 -13.08 24.79 8.45
CA ALA A 445 -13.96 23.73 7.99
C ALA A 445 -15.15 24.32 7.22
N THR A 446 -15.16 24.14 5.91
CA THR A 446 -16.31 24.37 5.03
C THR A 446 -16.89 23.02 4.67
N ASP A 447 -18.17 22.82 4.97
CA ASP A 447 -18.86 21.56 4.72
C ASP A 447 -18.15 20.30 5.29
N SER A 448 -17.32 20.48 6.31
CA SER A 448 -16.49 19.44 6.92
C SER A 448 -16.80 19.33 8.42
N ASN A 449 -16.52 18.19 9.04
CA ASN A 449 -16.88 17.95 10.45
C ASN A 449 -15.71 17.58 11.40
N PRO A 450 -14.48 18.14 11.28
CA PRO A 450 -13.46 17.90 12.29
C PRO A 450 -13.95 18.44 13.65
N SER A 451 -13.71 17.68 14.70
CA SER A 451 -14.21 17.97 16.05
C SER A 451 -13.19 17.68 17.17
N THR A 452 -12.19 16.86 16.88
CA THR A 452 -11.18 16.42 17.86
C THR A 452 -9.76 16.67 17.35
N SER A 453 -8.83 16.93 18.26
CA SER A 453 -7.42 17.11 17.93
C SER A 453 -6.49 16.62 19.04
N GLU A 454 -5.31 16.14 18.65
CA GLU A 454 -4.18 15.85 19.54
C GLU A 454 -2.99 16.76 19.21
N ILE A 455 -2.18 17.10 20.22
CA ILE A 455 -0.97 17.92 20.07
C ILE A 455 0.19 17.17 20.71
N THR A 456 1.17 16.74 19.91
CA THR A 456 2.33 15.97 20.43
C THR A 456 3.22 16.82 21.33
N ASN A 457 3.38 18.11 20.99
CA ASN A 457 4.19 19.08 21.71
C ASN A 457 3.35 20.27 22.20
N PRO A 458 2.57 20.13 23.29
CA PRO A 458 1.55 21.13 23.67
C PRO A 458 2.11 22.47 24.14
N THR A 459 3.38 22.56 24.54
CA THR A 459 3.99 23.80 25.04
C THR A 459 4.03 24.87 23.94
N GLY A 460 3.15 25.87 24.03
CA GLY A 460 3.07 26.98 23.08
C GLY A 460 2.36 26.66 21.76
N ASN A 461 1.78 25.47 21.64
CA ASN A 461 1.03 25.01 20.46
C ASN A 461 -0.46 24.89 20.77
N SER A 462 -1.31 25.21 19.80
CA SER A 462 -2.76 24.99 19.91
C SER A 462 -3.39 24.71 18.55
N VAL A 463 -4.58 24.10 18.57
CA VAL A 463 -5.41 23.87 17.38
C VAL A 463 -6.70 24.68 17.53
N SER A 464 -7.08 25.42 16.49
CA SER A 464 -8.32 26.18 16.39
C SER A 464 -9.13 25.66 15.22
N ILE A 465 -10.25 24.99 15.51
CA ILE A 465 -11.18 24.49 14.50
C ILE A 465 -12.28 25.55 14.32
N VAL A 466 -12.36 26.11 13.12
CA VAL A 466 -13.38 27.07 12.70
C VAL A 466 -14.40 26.34 11.85
N ASN A 467 -15.44 25.81 12.50
CA ASN A 467 -16.55 25.06 11.89
C ASN A 467 -17.91 25.72 12.18
N SER A 468 -17.92 27.04 12.41
CA SER A 468 -19.12 27.78 12.74
C SER A 468 -20.01 27.97 11.51
N VAL A 469 -21.25 27.53 11.60
CA VAL A 469 -22.32 27.72 10.60
C VAL A 469 -23.47 28.50 11.24
N ASN A 470 -24.37 29.07 10.43
CA ASN A 470 -25.51 29.84 10.97
C ASN A 470 -26.79 29.01 11.03
N ILE A 471 -27.60 29.26 12.05
CA ILE A 471 -29.00 28.86 12.14
C ILE A 471 -29.84 30.10 11.84
N ASP A 472 -30.35 30.23 10.62
CA ASP A 472 -31.13 31.37 10.15
C ASP A 472 -32.62 31.01 10.03
N ILE A 473 -33.44 31.60 10.90
CA ILE A 473 -34.90 31.41 10.88
C ILE A 473 -35.59 32.72 10.52
N TYR A 474 -36.23 32.76 9.35
CA TYR A 474 -37.04 33.89 8.90
C TYR A 474 -38.49 33.70 9.34
N VAL A 475 -39.05 34.67 10.05
CA VAL A 475 -40.44 34.65 10.50
C VAL A 475 -41.28 35.61 9.66
N LYS A 476 -42.30 35.07 9.00
CA LYS A 476 -43.16 35.83 8.08
C LYS A 476 -44.65 35.52 8.27
N ASP A 477 -45.52 36.38 7.80
CA ASP A 477 -46.95 36.10 7.71
C ASP A 477 -47.33 35.41 6.37
N THR A 478 -48.61 35.12 6.18
CA THR A 478 -49.14 34.49 4.97
C THR A 478 -49.07 35.39 3.73
N ALA A 479 -48.88 36.69 3.91
CA ALA A 479 -48.65 37.66 2.85
C ALA A 479 -47.15 37.90 2.59
N ASN A 480 -46.27 37.10 3.21
CA ASN A 480 -44.81 37.18 3.11
C ASN A 480 -44.21 38.49 3.68
N ASN A 481 -44.97 39.20 4.53
CA ASN A 481 -44.44 40.31 5.31
C ASN A 481 -43.58 39.79 6.47
N VAL A 482 -42.56 40.54 6.86
CA VAL A 482 -41.71 40.21 8.01
C VAL A 482 -42.50 40.38 9.31
N ILE A 483 -42.36 39.43 10.23
CA ILE A 483 -42.92 39.55 11.59
C ILE A 483 -41.76 39.89 12.53
N GLU A 484 -41.75 41.11 13.05
CA GLU A 484 -40.72 41.55 14.00
C GLU A 484 -40.94 40.95 15.40
N GLY A 485 -39.84 40.72 16.14
CA GLY A 485 -39.88 40.41 17.56
C GLY A 485 -40.70 39.16 17.90
N ALA A 486 -40.83 38.22 16.96
CA ALA A 486 -41.26 36.86 17.25
C ALA A 486 -40.11 36.13 17.96
N SER A 487 -40.43 35.42 19.04
CA SER A 487 -39.50 34.55 19.76
C SER A 487 -39.33 33.26 18.97
N VAL A 488 -38.07 32.97 18.63
CA VAL A 488 -37.64 31.79 17.89
C VAL A 488 -36.70 31.01 18.79
N ALA A 489 -37.09 29.77 19.10
CA ALA A 489 -36.25 28.85 19.84
C ALA A 489 -36.00 27.58 19.02
N VAL A 490 -34.75 27.14 18.97
CA VAL A 490 -34.31 25.93 18.26
C VAL A 490 -33.69 24.97 19.27
N TYR A 491 -34.12 23.72 19.22
CA TYR A 491 -33.66 22.67 20.14
C TYR A 491 -33.22 21.44 19.36
N LYS A 492 -32.22 20.73 19.86
CA LYS A 492 -31.85 19.40 19.35
C LYS A 492 -33.01 18.43 19.55
N SER A 493 -33.36 17.69 18.51
CA SER A 493 -34.39 16.65 18.59
C SER A 493 -33.96 15.45 19.44
N SER A 494 -32.65 15.26 19.65
CA SER A 494 -32.10 14.11 20.37
C SER A 494 -32.19 14.22 21.89
N ASP A 495 -32.05 15.42 22.45
CA ASP A 495 -31.87 15.63 23.89
C ASP A 495 -32.47 16.93 24.44
N ASP A 496 -33.25 17.66 23.63
CA ASP A 496 -33.85 18.95 23.99
C ASP A 496 -32.85 20.06 24.35
N THR A 497 -31.56 19.94 24.00
CA THR A 497 -30.58 21.01 24.20
C THR A 497 -30.99 22.25 23.40
N GLU A 498 -31.10 23.41 24.08
CA GLU A 498 -31.36 24.71 23.44
C GLU A 498 -30.14 25.15 22.63
N LEU A 499 -30.34 25.44 21.34
CA LEU A 499 -29.30 25.89 20.42
C LEU A 499 -29.43 27.37 20.06
N MET A 500 -30.65 27.91 20.05
CA MET A 500 -30.94 29.31 19.78
C MET A 500 -32.20 29.71 20.56
N ASN A 501 -32.22 30.92 21.10
CA ASN A 501 -33.41 31.51 21.72
C ASN A 501 -33.40 33.03 21.52
N GLU A 502 -33.80 33.44 20.32
CA GLU A 502 -33.62 34.80 19.82
C GLU A 502 -34.93 35.45 19.41
N LEU A 503 -34.92 36.78 19.32
CA LEU A 503 -36.01 37.54 18.71
C LEU A 503 -35.70 37.79 17.23
N SER A 504 -36.71 37.61 16.37
CA SER A 504 -36.61 37.98 14.97
C SER A 504 -36.41 39.50 14.80
N ALA A 505 -35.48 39.86 13.92
CA ALA A 505 -35.10 41.24 13.65
C ALA A 505 -36.23 42.04 12.97
N VAL A 506 -36.29 43.33 13.30
CA VAL A 506 -37.35 44.28 12.86
C VAL A 506 -37.46 44.40 11.34
N THR A 507 -36.34 44.40 10.62
CA THR A 507 -36.32 44.69 9.18
C THR A 507 -36.37 43.46 8.28
N THR A 508 -35.99 42.29 8.81
CA THR A 508 -35.80 41.07 8.01
C THR A 508 -36.65 39.90 8.49
N GLY A 509 -37.17 39.95 9.72
CA GLY A 509 -37.80 38.80 10.37
C GLY A 509 -36.81 37.69 10.74
N LEU A 510 -35.49 37.93 10.66
CA LEU A 510 -34.46 36.93 10.90
C LEU A 510 -34.11 36.80 12.38
N ALA A 511 -34.18 35.59 12.91
CA ALA A 511 -33.47 35.17 14.12
C ALA A 511 -32.26 34.33 13.69
N THR A 512 -31.06 34.65 14.18
CA THR A 512 -29.81 33.99 13.78
C THR A 512 -28.94 33.67 14.98
N GLU A 513 -28.26 32.53 14.93
CA GLU A 513 -27.28 32.10 15.93
C GLU A 513 -26.18 31.27 15.26
N SER A 514 -24.97 31.36 15.80
CA SER A 514 -23.83 30.57 15.35
C SER A 514 -23.84 29.16 15.96
N PHE A 515 -23.51 28.15 15.17
CA PHE A 515 -23.49 26.75 15.56
C PHE A 515 -22.16 26.12 15.15
N ASN A 516 -21.45 25.51 16.10
CA ASN A 516 -20.22 24.77 15.79
C ASN A 516 -20.59 23.40 15.21
N PHE A 517 -20.47 23.25 13.89
CA PHE A 517 -20.88 22.06 13.17
C PHE A 517 -19.90 20.90 13.37
N THR A 518 -20.33 19.85 14.07
CA THR A 518 -19.59 18.59 14.23
C THR A 518 -20.27 17.39 13.55
N GLY A 519 -21.43 17.63 12.94
CA GLY A 519 -22.23 16.62 12.25
C GLY A 519 -23.67 17.09 12.06
N SER A 520 -24.37 16.49 11.10
CA SER A 520 -25.78 16.77 10.85
C SER A 520 -26.60 16.60 12.12
N THR A 521 -27.32 17.65 12.50
CA THR A 521 -28.08 17.70 13.76
C THR A 521 -29.54 17.99 13.46
N ASP A 522 -30.41 17.02 13.71
CA ASP A 522 -31.86 17.22 13.61
C ASP A 522 -32.37 18.09 14.76
N VAL A 523 -33.22 19.06 14.42
CA VAL A 523 -33.76 20.06 15.34
C VAL A 523 -35.27 20.21 15.20
N TYR A 524 -35.90 20.68 16.28
CA TYR A 524 -37.23 21.26 16.21
C TYR A 524 -37.18 22.74 16.55
N ILE A 525 -38.01 23.51 15.85
CA ILE A 525 -38.06 24.98 15.91
C ILE A 525 -39.43 25.38 16.45
N ARG A 526 -39.43 26.20 17.51
CA ARG A 526 -40.62 26.80 18.12
C ARG A 526 -40.63 28.29 17.81
N VAL A 527 -41.67 28.77 17.14
CA VAL A 527 -41.86 30.20 16.84
C VAL A 527 -43.14 30.71 17.48
N ARG A 528 -43.03 31.81 18.22
CA ARG A 528 -44.14 32.42 18.98
C ARG A 528 -44.13 33.93 18.86
N LYS A 529 -45.28 34.55 18.62
CA LYS A 529 -45.47 36.01 18.67
C LYS A 529 -46.76 36.33 19.43
N SER A 530 -46.59 36.83 20.66
CA SER A 530 -47.70 37.17 21.58
C SER A 530 -47.48 38.53 22.28
N SER A 531 -46.80 39.45 21.61
CA SER A 531 -46.63 40.82 22.12
C SER A 531 -47.91 41.65 21.90
N THR A 532 -47.95 42.87 22.43
CA THR A 532 -49.02 43.85 22.19
C THR A 532 -49.17 44.14 20.68
N GLY A 533 -50.37 43.95 20.13
CA GLY A 533 -50.67 44.05 18.69
C GLY A 533 -51.25 42.76 18.12
N THR A 534 -51.12 42.57 16.80
CA THR A 534 -51.53 41.33 16.11
C THR A 534 -50.89 40.10 16.74
N ARG A 535 -51.73 39.13 17.12
CA ARG A 535 -51.29 37.85 17.68
C ARG A 535 -51.25 36.79 16.60
N TYR A 536 -50.35 35.82 16.78
CA TYR A 536 -50.17 34.74 15.83
C TYR A 536 -50.24 33.38 16.52
N ILE A 537 -50.75 32.39 15.80
CA ILE A 537 -50.76 30.99 16.24
C ILE A 537 -49.31 30.49 16.28
N PRO A 538 -48.82 29.96 17.42
CA PRO A 538 -47.49 29.37 17.52
C PRO A 538 -47.26 28.25 16.50
N VAL A 539 -46.04 28.16 15.97
CA VAL A 539 -45.62 27.07 15.08
C VAL A 539 -44.53 26.24 15.74
N LEU A 540 -44.67 24.92 15.62
CA LEU A 540 -43.63 23.93 15.87
C LEU A 540 -43.33 23.25 14.54
N THR A 541 -42.07 23.27 14.10
CA THR A 541 -41.62 22.61 12.87
C THR A 541 -40.26 21.96 13.09
N THR A 542 -39.73 21.25 12.11
CA THR A 542 -38.46 20.53 12.19
C THR A 542 -37.51 20.96 11.09
N GLY A 543 -36.22 20.77 11.30
CA GLY A 543 -35.17 20.97 10.30
C GLY A 543 -33.93 20.16 10.66
N THR A 544 -32.91 20.24 9.81
CA THR A 544 -31.60 19.64 10.07
C THR A 544 -30.56 20.72 9.87
N ILE A 545 -29.73 20.97 10.88
CA ILE A 545 -28.55 21.81 10.73
C ILE A 545 -27.53 21.00 9.94
N GLY A 546 -27.30 21.42 8.71
CA GLY A 546 -26.32 20.83 7.82
C GLY A 546 -24.96 21.49 7.96
N SER A 547 -24.04 21.05 7.11
CA SER A 547 -22.67 21.52 7.04
C SER A 547 -22.56 22.97 6.51
N SER A 548 -23.63 23.45 5.87
CA SER A 548 -23.84 24.84 5.46
C SER A 548 -24.72 25.65 6.45
N GLY A 549 -25.06 25.07 7.62
CA GLY A 549 -26.02 25.63 8.55
C GLY A 549 -27.47 25.21 8.29
N LEU A 550 -28.41 25.96 8.85
CA LEU A 550 -29.85 25.80 8.63
C LEU A 550 -30.43 27.14 8.19
N THR A 551 -31.13 27.17 7.06
CA THR A 551 -31.94 28.33 6.67
C THR A 551 -33.39 27.89 6.48
N LEU A 552 -34.31 28.45 7.25
CA LEU A 552 -35.73 28.09 7.21
C LEU A 552 -36.61 29.33 7.27
N THR A 553 -37.69 29.35 6.46
CA THR A 553 -38.77 30.33 6.61
C THR A 553 -39.95 29.69 7.33
N VAL A 554 -40.34 30.27 8.46
CA VAL A 554 -41.53 29.88 9.24
C VAL A 554 -42.63 30.91 8.99
N VAL A 555 -43.76 30.44 8.49
CA VAL A 555 -44.95 31.26 8.28
C VAL A 555 -45.87 31.14 9.49
N LEU A 556 -46.20 32.27 10.11
CA LEU A 556 -47.20 32.34 11.18
C LEU A 556 -48.54 32.84 10.63
N ASN A 557 -49.63 32.23 11.10
CA ASN A 557 -50.98 32.68 10.81
C ASN A 557 -51.46 33.62 11.91
N GLU A 558 -52.06 34.76 11.53
CA GLU A 558 -52.73 35.65 12.49
C GLU A 558 -53.85 34.89 13.21
N ASP A 559 -53.90 35.04 14.53
CA ASP A 559 -54.92 34.43 15.37
C ASP A 559 -56.14 35.36 15.44
N GLY A 560 -57.09 35.18 14.52
CA GLY A 560 -58.31 35.99 14.47
C GLY A 560 -59.28 35.79 15.64
N ILE A 561 -58.96 34.96 16.64
CA ILE A 561 -59.76 34.77 17.86
C ILE A 561 -59.11 35.51 19.04
N ALA A 562 -57.78 35.49 19.12
CA ALA A 562 -57.02 36.09 20.22
C ALA A 562 -56.45 37.49 19.91
N SER A 563 -56.54 37.99 18.67
CA SER A 563 -56.07 39.28 18.18
C SER A 563 -56.75 40.49 18.82
#